data_AF-A0A497Q6K5-F1
#
_entry.id   AF-A0A497Q6K5-F1
#
_cell.length_a   1.000
_cell.length_b   1.000
_cell.length_c   1.000
_cell.angle_alpha   90.00
_cell.angle_beta   90.00
_cell.angle_gamma   90.00
#
_symmetry.space_group_name_H-M   'P 1'
#
loop_
_entity.id
_entity.type
_entity.pdbx_description
1 polymer ?
#
loop_
_entity_poly.entity_id
_entity_poly.type
_entity_poly.pdbx_seq_one_letter_code
_entity_poly.pdbx_strand_id
1 'polypeptide(L)'
;MVGVVKMRYPAPIPTTTVRAMAVATVLLFNWFIRLRLLPAYCQYLSCVYHTSRHIDTLKMIHSESAPVLSQLKPVHATILALCLLLTIPVLVQAPSGTDAVSSPFTLSDEHLISGVPYVWQEINGFCAWAATAMAMQAAGVEVSMYDVFAASTIGFSFAYFRINDTMLMFPGALYTQVEPTQFLADLYGINYTLYLGADIPNVEQAVQVYESQGINVGTLAGQAEAFDLMRSTIDDGYPLLISVDPTWLPADDYDTYREQGLTGGGHGILIVGYNDTETSATILDPGVGSFGDDYGYPADGRGNYTKITYTALINAWSNRYYISNVFKPGGYQVSDYENSLGPMIRDKLLGVGSIYSPNSVNAYIGHFGEQAFRHLSQDFTVEGLKSYLSVFDGIDDERNFKTSLLVFLGIGLEAQVTLQYLSYRSSLSVLPDLMPNTNLTGFIAAAQQALPHFAALSDNSTLVYPGNLTMVTGAVASTFR
;
A
#
# COMPACT_ATOMS: atom_id res chain seq x y z
N MET A 1 24.26 -14.49 -68.51
CA MET A 1 23.42 -13.44 -67.90
C MET A 1 22.86 -13.97 -66.60
N VAL A 2 23.37 -13.51 -65.46
CA VAL A 2 22.85 -13.84 -64.13
C VAL A 2 22.39 -12.51 -63.52
N GLY A 3 21.08 -12.38 -63.27
CA GLY A 3 20.46 -11.19 -62.71
C GLY A 3 20.53 -11.20 -61.18
N VAL A 4 21.10 -10.14 -60.60
CA VAL A 4 21.17 -9.93 -59.15
C VAL A 4 19.87 -9.27 -58.69
N VAL A 5 19.11 -9.94 -57.83
CA VAL A 5 17.96 -9.37 -57.10
C VAL A 5 18.49 -8.62 -55.87
N LYS A 6 18.34 -7.29 -55.85
CA LYS A 6 18.61 -6.46 -54.66
C LYS A 6 17.47 -6.63 -53.65
N MET A 7 17.74 -7.22 -52.48
CA MET A 7 16.86 -7.08 -51.32
C MET A 7 16.86 -5.60 -50.88
N ARG A 8 15.67 -4.98 -50.84
CA ARG A 8 15.46 -3.69 -50.18
C ARG A 8 15.19 -3.96 -48.70
N TYR A 9 16.05 -3.44 -47.82
CA TYR A 9 15.73 -3.35 -46.40
C TYR A 9 14.52 -2.42 -46.20
N PRO A 10 13.60 -2.73 -45.27
CA PRO A 10 12.53 -1.80 -44.92
C PRO A 10 13.14 -0.49 -44.40
N ALA A 11 12.52 0.62 -44.78
CA ALA A 11 12.93 1.94 -44.33
C ALA A 11 12.89 2.03 -42.79
N PRO A 12 13.81 2.77 -42.16
CA PRO A 12 13.80 2.95 -40.71
C PRO A 12 12.45 3.55 -40.27
N ILE A 13 11.91 3.00 -39.18
CA ILE A 13 10.68 3.49 -38.56
C ILE A 13 10.90 4.96 -38.17
N PRO A 14 10.00 5.89 -38.55
CA PRO A 14 10.14 7.30 -38.18
C PRO A 14 10.27 7.45 -36.66
N THR A 15 11.18 8.31 -36.21
CA THR A 15 11.42 8.61 -34.79
C THR A 15 10.17 9.10 -34.05
N THR A 16 9.23 9.72 -34.77
CA THR A 16 7.90 10.10 -34.26
C THR A 16 7.02 8.89 -33.93
N THR A 17 7.08 7.83 -34.74
CA THR A 17 6.36 6.57 -34.49
C THR A 17 6.95 5.80 -33.31
N VAL A 18 8.27 5.80 -33.17
CA VAL A 18 8.95 5.21 -32.00
C VAL A 18 8.60 5.96 -30.71
N ARG A 19 8.55 7.30 -30.74
CA ARG A 19 8.13 8.14 -29.60
C ARG A 19 6.66 7.91 -29.23
N ALA A 20 5.76 7.85 -30.21
CA ALA A 20 4.35 7.58 -29.96
C ALA A 20 4.11 6.17 -29.38
N MET A 21 4.85 5.17 -29.85
CA MET A 21 4.80 3.81 -29.28
C MET A 21 5.38 3.74 -27.87
N ALA A 22 6.46 4.48 -27.58
CA ALA A 22 7.01 4.57 -26.23
C ALA A 22 6.04 5.26 -25.26
N VAL A 23 5.42 6.37 -25.66
CA VAL A 23 4.40 7.07 -24.86
C VAL A 23 3.17 6.18 -24.65
N ALA A 24 2.67 5.50 -25.69
CA ALA A 24 1.55 4.57 -25.56
C ALA A 24 1.88 3.36 -24.68
N THR A 25 3.11 2.84 -24.75
CA THR A 25 3.58 1.73 -23.90
C THR A 25 3.70 2.17 -22.45
N VAL A 26 4.26 3.35 -22.18
CA VAL A 26 4.37 3.92 -20.83
C VAL A 26 2.98 4.23 -20.25
N LEU A 27 2.05 4.73 -21.05
CA LEU A 27 0.66 4.98 -20.64
C LEU A 27 -0.12 3.69 -20.38
N LEU A 28 0.04 2.67 -21.24
CA LEU A 28 -0.59 1.36 -21.06
C LEU A 28 0.03 0.58 -19.89
N PHE A 29 1.34 0.69 -19.67
CA PHE A 29 2.04 0.08 -18.55
C PHE A 29 1.70 0.78 -17.23
N ASN A 30 1.62 2.12 -17.21
CA ASN A 30 1.05 2.88 -16.09
C ASN A 30 -0.41 2.52 -15.82
N TRP A 31 -1.22 2.32 -16.86
CA TRP A 31 -2.61 1.87 -16.70
C TRP A 31 -2.69 0.44 -16.13
N PHE A 32 -1.78 -0.45 -16.53
CA PHE A 32 -1.69 -1.83 -16.01
C PHE A 32 -1.22 -1.88 -14.55
N ILE A 33 -0.25 -1.03 -14.18
CA ILE A 33 0.20 -0.83 -12.78
C ILE A 33 -0.93 -0.24 -11.93
N ARG A 34 -1.68 0.73 -12.48
CA ARG A 34 -2.88 1.32 -11.84
C ARG A 34 -4.00 0.32 -11.56
N LEU A 35 -4.09 -0.77 -12.31
CA LEU A 35 -5.10 -1.81 -12.11
C LEU A 35 -4.64 -2.97 -11.22
N ARG A 36 -3.32 -3.17 -10.99
CA ARG A 36 -2.80 -4.34 -10.26
C ARG A 36 -2.03 -4.05 -8.98
N LEU A 37 -1.40 -2.88 -8.84
CA LEU A 37 -0.55 -2.54 -7.68
C LEU A 37 -1.09 -1.35 -6.87
N LEU A 38 -2.15 -0.72 -7.37
CA LEU A 38 -2.65 0.56 -6.90
C LEU A 38 -3.74 0.56 -5.81
N PRO A 39 -4.51 -0.54 -5.53
CA PRO A 39 -5.56 -0.48 -4.51
C PRO A 39 -5.06 -0.25 -3.08
N ALA A 40 -3.77 -0.44 -2.81
CA ALA A 40 -3.20 -0.32 -1.47
C ALA A 40 -2.65 1.08 -1.13
N TYR A 41 -2.38 1.96 -2.11
CA TYR A 41 -1.73 3.25 -1.83
C TYR A 41 -2.32 4.46 -2.58
N CYS A 42 -2.99 4.27 -3.73
CA CYS A 42 -3.51 5.43 -4.47
C CYS A 42 -4.81 6.03 -3.92
N GLN A 43 -5.49 5.41 -2.97
CA GLN A 43 -6.62 6.10 -2.33
C GLN A 43 -6.16 7.20 -1.35
N TYR A 44 -4.90 7.20 -0.90
CA TYR A 44 -4.38 8.27 -0.04
C TYR A 44 -3.98 9.53 -0.83
N LEU A 45 -3.36 9.38 -2.02
CA LEU A 45 -2.90 10.51 -2.84
C LEU A 45 -3.89 10.93 -3.94
N SER A 46 -4.83 10.07 -4.34
CA SER A 46 -5.86 10.43 -5.34
C SER A 46 -6.92 11.39 -4.81
N CYS A 47 -6.96 11.61 -3.49
CA CYS A 47 -7.98 12.44 -2.89
C CYS A 47 -7.72 13.97 -3.00
N VAL A 48 -6.52 14.37 -3.45
CA VAL A 48 -6.17 15.78 -3.69
C VAL A 48 -6.55 16.28 -5.10
N TYR A 49 -7.03 15.42 -6.02
CA TYR A 49 -7.37 15.85 -7.39
C TYR A 49 -8.70 15.27 -7.89
N HIS A 50 -9.80 15.88 -7.45
CA HIS A 50 -11.17 15.52 -7.85
C HIS A 50 -11.47 15.70 -9.36
N THR A 51 -12.03 14.63 -9.95
CA THR A 51 -13.18 14.47 -10.87
C THR A 51 -13.53 15.48 -11.98
N SER A 52 -13.14 16.75 -11.95
CA SER A 52 -13.54 17.71 -13.02
C SER A 52 -12.64 17.63 -14.26
N ARG A 53 -11.39 17.19 -14.11
CA ARG A 53 -10.42 17.10 -15.22
C ARG A 53 -10.57 15.86 -16.10
N HIS A 54 -11.33 14.84 -15.70
CA HIS A 54 -11.49 13.63 -16.52
C HIS A 54 -12.26 13.91 -17.82
N ILE A 55 -13.23 14.83 -17.81
CA ILE A 55 -13.98 15.20 -19.02
C ILE A 55 -13.10 15.99 -19.99
N ASP A 56 -12.24 16.88 -19.49
CA ASP A 56 -11.35 17.68 -20.34
C ASP A 56 -10.12 16.89 -20.81
N THR A 57 -9.64 15.94 -20.00
CA THR A 57 -8.60 14.98 -20.41
C THR A 57 -9.13 14.00 -21.46
N LEU A 58 -10.39 13.55 -21.35
CA LEU A 58 -11.05 12.74 -22.38
C LEU A 58 -11.32 13.53 -23.67
N LYS A 59 -11.67 14.81 -23.57
CA LYS A 59 -11.81 15.71 -24.73
C LYS A 59 -10.47 15.98 -25.41
N MET A 60 -9.40 16.15 -24.64
CA MET A 60 -8.03 16.33 -25.12
C MET A 60 -7.51 15.05 -25.81
N ILE A 61 -7.74 13.87 -25.20
CA ILE A 61 -7.47 12.57 -25.83
C ILE A 61 -8.29 12.42 -27.11
N HIS A 62 -9.55 12.85 -27.16
CA HIS A 62 -10.38 12.78 -28.36
C HIS A 62 -9.91 13.74 -29.47
N SER A 63 -9.47 14.95 -29.13
CA SER A 63 -8.95 15.92 -30.11
C SER A 63 -7.58 15.55 -30.67
N GLU A 64 -6.74 14.87 -29.89
CA GLU A 64 -5.38 14.45 -30.30
C GLU A 64 -5.33 13.07 -30.96
N SER A 65 -6.32 12.20 -30.71
CA SER A 65 -6.38 10.84 -31.30
C SER A 65 -7.10 10.78 -32.66
N ALA A 66 -7.97 11.76 -32.97
CA ALA A 66 -8.70 11.82 -34.24
C ALA A 66 -7.80 11.85 -35.51
N PRO A 67 -6.65 12.57 -35.53
CA PRO A 67 -5.74 12.54 -36.68
C PRO A 67 -5.00 11.20 -36.81
N VAL A 68 -4.66 10.56 -35.69
CA VAL A 68 -3.92 9.29 -35.62
C VAL A 68 -4.78 8.10 -36.05
N LEU A 69 -6.07 8.11 -35.69
CA LEU A 69 -7.04 7.07 -36.08
C LEU A 69 -7.29 7.03 -37.59
N SER A 70 -7.17 8.16 -38.29
CA SER A 70 -7.36 8.26 -39.74
C SER A 70 -6.26 7.58 -40.58
N GLN A 71 -5.14 7.17 -39.96
CA GLN A 71 -3.97 6.60 -40.63
C GLN A 71 -3.77 5.08 -40.37
N LEU A 72 -4.66 4.45 -39.60
CA LEU A 72 -4.55 3.03 -39.24
C LEU A 72 -5.08 2.13 -40.38
N LYS A 73 -4.26 1.17 -40.81
CA LYS A 73 -4.70 0.10 -41.74
C LYS A 73 -5.82 -0.72 -41.10
N PRO A 74 -6.80 -1.24 -41.86
CA PRO A 74 -8.03 -1.85 -41.35
C PRO A 74 -7.81 -2.92 -40.28
N VAL A 75 -6.73 -3.72 -40.39
CA VAL A 75 -6.36 -4.76 -39.41
C VAL A 75 -6.08 -4.19 -38.01
N HIS A 76 -5.46 -3.01 -37.92
CA HIS A 76 -5.14 -2.38 -36.63
C HIS A 76 -6.37 -1.69 -36.03
N ALA A 77 -7.27 -1.19 -36.86
CA ALA A 77 -8.58 -0.68 -36.42
C ALA A 77 -9.45 -1.82 -35.85
N THR A 78 -9.39 -3.02 -36.43
CA THR A 78 -10.11 -4.20 -35.90
C THR A 78 -9.53 -4.69 -34.56
N ILE A 79 -8.20 -4.73 -34.41
CA ILE A 79 -7.55 -5.11 -33.14
C ILE A 79 -7.85 -4.07 -32.06
N LEU A 80 -7.75 -2.76 -32.38
CA LEU A 80 -8.07 -1.69 -31.46
C LEU A 80 -9.55 -1.70 -31.07
N ALA A 81 -10.47 -1.99 -32.02
CA ALA A 81 -11.89 -2.14 -31.75
C ALA A 81 -12.19 -3.37 -30.88
N LEU A 82 -11.50 -4.49 -31.07
CA LEU A 82 -11.62 -5.66 -30.20
C LEU A 82 -11.11 -5.38 -28.79
N CYS A 83 -9.96 -4.71 -28.66
CA CYS A 83 -9.43 -4.26 -27.37
C CYS A 83 -10.38 -3.26 -26.70
N LEU A 84 -10.96 -2.32 -27.44
CA LEU A 84 -11.97 -1.37 -26.94
C LEU A 84 -13.23 -2.09 -26.47
N LEU A 85 -13.75 -3.05 -27.25
CA LEU A 85 -14.93 -3.87 -26.91
C LEU A 85 -14.70 -4.78 -25.68
N LEU A 86 -13.47 -5.23 -25.46
CA LEU A 86 -13.06 -5.96 -24.25
C LEU A 86 -12.81 -5.04 -23.03
N THR A 87 -12.79 -3.71 -23.24
CA THR A 87 -12.58 -2.69 -22.20
C THR A 87 -13.80 -1.78 -21.97
N ILE A 88 -14.93 -2.01 -22.65
CA ILE A 88 -16.16 -1.28 -22.33
C ILE A 88 -16.56 -1.71 -20.91
N PRO A 89 -16.60 -0.79 -19.93
CA PRO A 89 -17.19 -1.11 -18.65
C PRO A 89 -18.64 -1.48 -18.94
N VAL A 90 -19.07 -2.67 -18.54
CA VAL A 90 -20.50 -2.89 -18.36
C VAL A 90 -20.92 -1.81 -17.37
N LEU A 91 -21.65 -0.81 -17.85
CA LEU A 91 -22.36 0.16 -17.02
C LEU A 91 -23.40 -0.64 -16.25
N VAL A 92 -22.96 -1.31 -15.19
CA VAL A 92 -23.84 -1.75 -14.13
C VAL A 92 -24.31 -0.45 -13.49
N GLN A 93 -25.55 -0.09 -13.81
CA GLN A 93 -26.24 0.99 -13.13
C GLN A 93 -26.05 0.76 -11.63
N ALA A 94 -25.49 1.75 -10.94
CA ALA A 94 -25.53 1.78 -9.49
C ALA A 94 -26.98 1.49 -9.07
N PRO A 95 -27.24 0.56 -8.13
CA PRO A 95 -28.58 0.38 -7.62
C PRO A 95 -29.01 1.73 -7.03
N SER A 96 -29.91 2.43 -7.74
CA SER A 96 -30.64 3.56 -7.19
C SER A 96 -31.69 2.97 -6.26
N GLY A 97 -31.26 2.59 -5.08
CA GLY A 97 -32.09 2.05 -4.02
C GLY A 97 -31.56 2.56 -2.70
N THR A 98 -32.15 3.67 -2.23
CA THR A 98 -32.24 3.95 -0.79
C THR A 98 -33.19 2.91 -0.20
N ASP A 99 -32.72 1.67 -0.09
CA ASP A 99 -33.40 0.68 0.73
C ASP A 99 -32.87 0.86 2.15
N ALA A 100 -33.77 1.23 3.04
CA ALA A 100 -33.51 1.22 4.47
C ALA A 100 -32.95 -0.16 4.84
N VAL A 101 -31.70 -0.19 5.28
CA VAL A 101 -31.00 -1.41 5.72
C VAL A 101 -31.76 -1.96 6.92
N SER A 102 -32.72 -2.85 6.69
CA SER A 102 -33.24 -3.73 7.71
C SER A 102 -32.10 -4.70 8.07
N SER A 103 -31.61 -4.61 9.30
CA SER A 103 -30.52 -5.46 9.81
C SER A 103 -30.81 -6.94 9.53
N PRO A 104 -29.99 -7.65 8.72
CA PRO A 104 -30.21 -9.05 8.36
C PRO A 104 -29.75 -10.05 9.42
N PHE A 105 -29.24 -9.60 10.57
CA PHE A 105 -28.67 -10.47 11.61
C PHE A 105 -29.53 -10.49 12.88
N THR A 106 -29.58 -11.66 13.52
CA THR A 106 -30.33 -11.86 14.77
C THR A 106 -29.55 -11.22 15.91
N LEU A 107 -30.19 -10.30 16.65
CA LEU A 107 -29.57 -9.53 17.73
C LEU A 107 -29.91 -10.17 19.08
N SER A 108 -28.92 -10.66 19.83
CA SER A 108 -29.10 -11.02 21.25
C SER A 108 -27.86 -10.96 22.13
N ASP A 109 -26.65 -10.85 21.57
CA ASP A 109 -25.41 -11.16 22.31
C ASP A 109 -24.46 -9.94 22.43
N GLU A 110 -23.58 -10.01 23.43
CA GLU A 110 -22.46 -9.09 23.62
C GLU A 110 -21.21 -9.86 24.05
N HIS A 111 -20.05 -9.46 23.53
CA HIS A 111 -18.76 -10.02 23.95
C HIS A 111 -17.66 -8.98 23.77
N LEU A 112 -16.76 -8.90 24.74
CA LEU A 112 -15.57 -8.05 24.74
C LEU A 112 -14.34 -8.84 25.20
N ILE A 113 -13.29 -8.83 24.38
CA ILE A 113 -11.96 -9.30 24.76
C ILE A 113 -11.26 -8.18 25.53
N SER A 114 -11.28 -8.27 26.86
CA SER A 114 -10.56 -7.34 27.73
C SER A 114 -9.06 -7.65 27.80
N GLY A 115 -8.23 -6.63 27.98
CA GLY A 115 -6.79 -6.80 28.23
C GLY A 115 -5.91 -6.94 27.00
N VAL A 116 -6.44 -6.71 25.79
CA VAL A 116 -5.63 -6.58 24.57
C VAL A 116 -4.78 -5.32 24.70
N PRO A 117 -3.44 -5.41 24.66
CA PRO A 117 -2.59 -4.24 24.80
C PRO A 117 -2.77 -3.28 23.63
N TYR A 118 -2.78 -1.97 23.91
CA TYR A 118 -2.81 -0.94 22.89
C TYR A 118 -1.40 -0.66 22.38
N VAL A 119 -1.19 -0.71 21.07
CA VAL A 119 0.06 -0.34 20.41
C VAL A 119 -0.19 0.85 19.50
N TRP A 120 0.41 1.99 19.83
CA TRP A 120 0.33 3.21 19.02
C TRP A 120 1.26 3.11 17.80
N GLN A 121 0.80 3.56 16.61
CA GLN A 121 1.63 3.46 15.39
C GLN A 121 2.80 4.46 15.34
N GLU A 122 2.84 5.43 16.25
CA GLU A 122 3.84 6.52 16.37
C GLU A 122 3.88 7.54 15.23
N ILE A 123 3.71 7.08 14.00
CA ILE A 123 3.68 7.89 12.79
C ILE A 123 2.76 7.28 11.75
N ASN A 124 2.12 8.13 10.95
CA ASN A 124 1.29 7.68 9.86
C ASN A 124 2.06 6.75 8.90
N GLY A 125 1.47 5.58 8.59
CA GLY A 125 2.03 4.57 7.69
C GLY A 125 2.38 3.24 8.36
N PHE A 126 2.24 3.11 9.68
CA PHE A 126 2.53 1.86 10.42
C PHE A 126 1.30 1.15 11.00
N CYS A 127 0.08 1.57 10.63
CA CYS A 127 -1.16 1.12 11.26
C CYS A 127 -1.38 -0.38 11.15
N ALA A 128 -1.14 -0.96 9.97
CA ALA A 128 -1.23 -2.39 9.75
C ALA A 128 -0.27 -3.18 10.64
N TRP A 129 0.93 -2.65 10.90
CA TRP A 129 1.97 -3.30 11.70
C TRP A 129 1.74 -3.16 13.20
N ALA A 130 1.28 -1.99 13.64
CA ALA A 130 0.82 -1.78 15.02
C ALA A 130 -0.38 -2.68 15.34
N ALA A 131 -1.35 -2.76 14.42
CA ALA A 131 -2.49 -3.66 14.54
C ALA A 131 -2.06 -5.13 14.54
N THR A 132 -1.10 -5.52 13.69
CA THR A 132 -0.52 -6.87 13.69
C THR A 132 0.16 -7.17 15.04
N ALA A 133 0.91 -6.24 15.61
CA ALA A 133 1.52 -6.42 16.93
C ALA A 133 0.46 -6.68 18.02
N MET A 134 -0.64 -5.90 18.05
CA MET A 134 -1.75 -6.12 18.99
C MET A 134 -2.40 -7.49 18.79
N ALA A 135 -2.63 -7.91 17.55
CA ALA A 135 -3.24 -9.20 17.24
C ALA A 135 -2.33 -10.39 17.64
N MET A 136 -1.02 -10.27 17.38
CA MET A 136 -0.02 -11.26 17.79
C MET A 136 0.08 -11.37 19.33
N GLN A 137 0.04 -10.23 20.03
CA GLN A 137 0.00 -10.20 21.50
C GLN A 137 -1.25 -10.87 22.05
N ALA A 138 -2.42 -10.63 21.44
CA ALA A 138 -3.66 -11.31 21.82
C ALA A 138 -3.62 -12.82 21.54
N ALA A 139 -2.87 -13.25 20.52
CA ALA A 139 -2.59 -14.67 20.26
C ALA A 139 -1.50 -15.26 21.17
N GLY A 140 -1.02 -14.52 22.17
CA GLY A 140 -0.09 -15.00 23.19
C GLY A 140 1.39 -14.87 22.83
N VAL A 141 1.73 -14.07 21.82
CA VAL A 141 3.13 -13.80 21.44
C VAL A 141 3.63 -12.52 22.10
N GLU A 142 4.76 -12.59 22.78
CA GLU A 142 5.43 -11.42 23.36
C GLU A 142 6.24 -10.68 22.29
N VAL A 143 5.60 -9.75 21.58
CA VAL A 143 6.23 -8.90 20.55
C VAL A 143 5.86 -7.44 20.73
N SER A 144 6.80 -6.55 20.48
CA SER A 144 6.56 -5.12 20.25
C SER A 144 6.34 -4.83 18.75
N MET A 145 5.93 -3.61 18.42
CA MET A 145 5.88 -3.17 17.01
C MET A 145 7.26 -3.24 16.33
N TYR A 146 8.34 -3.01 17.07
CA TYR A 146 9.70 -3.04 16.52
C TYR A 146 10.16 -4.47 16.24
N ASP A 147 9.74 -5.42 17.08
CA ASP A 147 9.94 -6.85 16.84
C ASP A 147 9.19 -7.28 15.57
N VAL A 148 7.95 -6.81 15.40
CA VAL A 148 7.18 -7.02 14.17
C VAL A 148 7.92 -6.46 12.95
N PHE A 149 8.50 -5.26 13.01
CA PHE A 149 9.26 -4.70 11.89
C PHE A 149 10.47 -5.56 11.51
N ALA A 150 11.21 -6.05 12.50
CA ALA A 150 12.40 -6.87 12.29
C ALA A 150 12.05 -8.29 11.81
N ALA A 151 11.13 -8.96 12.50
CA ALA A 151 10.76 -10.35 12.23
C ALA A 151 9.96 -10.52 10.94
N SER A 152 9.12 -9.54 10.56
CA SER A 152 8.51 -9.51 9.23
C SER A 152 9.48 -9.07 8.12
N THR A 153 10.69 -8.63 8.49
CA THR A 153 11.76 -8.14 7.60
C THR A 153 11.46 -6.84 6.84
N ILE A 154 10.35 -6.17 7.13
CA ILE A 154 10.00 -4.93 6.41
C ILE A 154 10.99 -3.80 6.64
N GLY A 155 11.65 -3.75 7.80
CA GLY A 155 12.70 -2.77 8.07
C GLY A 155 13.91 -2.92 7.12
N PHE A 156 14.09 -4.11 6.54
CA PHE A 156 15.19 -4.45 5.63
C PHE A 156 14.76 -4.56 4.16
N SER A 157 13.50 -4.21 3.87
CA SER A 157 12.87 -4.36 2.57
C SER A 157 12.66 -3.00 1.93
N PHE A 158 13.01 -2.85 0.66
CA PHE A 158 12.80 -1.61 -0.10
C PHE A 158 12.65 -1.93 -1.59
N ALA A 159 11.65 -1.35 -2.24
CA ALA A 159 11.43 -1.48 -3.67
C ALA A 159 11.38 -0.11 -4.35
N TYR A 160 11.96 -0.05 -5.55
CA TYR A 160 11.97 1.14 -6.37
C TYR A 160 11.69 0.76 -7.82
N PHE A 161 10.75 1.45 -8.43
CA PHE A 161 10.55 1.40 -9.88
C PHE A 161 10.90 2.78 -10.38
N ARG A 162 11.68 2.87 -11.46
CA ARG A 162 12.29 4.11 -11.92
C ARG A 162 11.30 5.26 -11.94
N ILE A 163 11.81 6.48 -11.80
CA ILE A 163 10.97 7.68 -11.74
C ILE A 163 10.03 7.82 -12.96
N ASN A 164 10.46 7.31 -14.12
CA ASN A 164 9.67 7.23 -15.35
C ASN A 164 8.49 6.25 -15.30
N ASP A 165 8.60 5.21 -14.48
CA ASP A 165 7.67 4.07 -14.50
C ASP A 165 6.57 4.20 -13.45
N THR A 166 6.90 4.70 -12.25
CA THR A 166 5.90 4.79 -11.18
C THR A 166 5.95 6.10 -10.39
N MET A 167 7.04 6.87 -10.47
CA MET A 167 7.33 8.01 -9.57
C MET A 167 7.29 7.66 -8.07
N LEU A 168 7.16 6.39 -7.71
CA LEU A 168 6.88 5.92 -6.36
C LEU A 168 8.03 5.05 -5.84
N MET A 169 8.36 5.24 -4.57
CA MET A 169 9.29 4.42 -3.83
C MET A 169 8.50 3.66 -2.77
N PHE A 170 8.87 2.42 -2.52
CA PHE A 170 8.07 1.52 -1.72
C PHE A 170 8.92 0.99 -0.58
N PRO A 171 8.94 1.69 0.57
CA PRO A 171 9.54 1.14 1.78
C PRO A 171 8.85 -0.16 2.15
N GLY A 172 9.55 -1.04 2.86
CA GLY A 172 9.03 -2.37 3.18
C GLY A 172 7.66 -2.34 3.85
N ALA A 173 7.44 -1.34 4.71
CA ALA A 173 6.16 -1.11 5.39
C ALA A 173 4.96 -0.82 4.45
N LEU A 174 5.23 -0.38 3.22
CA LEU A 174 4.21 -0.03 2.21
C LEU A 174 4.22 -0.95 0.99
N TYR A 175 5.31 -1.69 0.73
CA TYR A 175 5.45 -2.46 -0.50
C TYR A 175 4.49 -3.67 -0.56
N THR A 176 4.49 -4.49 0.48
CA THR A 176 3.55 -5.62 0.66
C THR A 176 3.32 -5.85 2.14
N GLN A 177 2.12 -6.28 2.52
CA GLN A 177 1.74 -6.55 3.92
C GLN A 177 1.41 -8.02 4.17
N VAL A 178 0.82 -8.72 3.18
CA VAL A 178 0.33 -10.10 3.34
C VAL A 178 1.49 -11.10 3.52
N GLU A 179 2.44 -11.13 2.58
CA GLU A 179 3.55 -12.10 2.62
C GLU A 179 4.46 -11.89 3.86
N PRO A 180 4.84 -10.66 4.25
CA PRO A 180 5.60 -10.45 5.48
C PRO A 180 4.82 -10.82 6.74
N THR A 181 3.50 -10.67 6.74
CA THR A 181 2.64 -11.08 7.86
C THR A 181 2.57 -12.60 7.97
N GLN A 182 2.45 -13.32 6.85
CA GLN A 182 2.55 -14.78 6.85
C GLN A 182 3.92 -15.23 7.38
N PHE A 183 5.02 -14.65 6.87
CA PHE A 183 6.36 -15.01 7.33
C PHE A 183 6.53 -14.76 8.83
N LEU A 184 6.04 -13.63 9.34
CA LEU A 184 6.00 -13.34 10.78
C LEU A 184 5.21 -14.40 11.54
N ALA A 185 4.01 -14.75 11.07
CA ALA A 185 3.17 -15.75 11.71
C ALA A 185 3.87 -17.12 11.76
N ASP A 186 4.52 -17.53 10.67
CA ASP A 186 5.29 -18.76 10.59
C ASP A 186 6.49 -18.77 11.55
N LEU A 187 7.15 -17.62 11.77
CA LEU A 187 8.26 -17.51 12.73
C LEU A 187 7.83 -17.72 14.19
N TYR A 188 6.61 -17.28 14.53
CA TYR A 188 6.08 -17.34 15.89
C TYR A 188 5.08 -18.48 16.13
N GLY A 189 4.86 -19.35 15.13
CA GLY A 189 3.94 -20.46 15.23
C GLY A 189 2.47 -20.03 15.35
N ILE A 190 2.10 -18.96 14.67
CA ILE A 190 0.74 -18.42 14.60
C ILE A 190 0.06 -18.90 13.32
N ASN A 191 -1.18 -19.36 13.45
CA ASN A 191 -2.06 -19.60 12.32
C ASN A 191 -2.62 -18.26 11.83
N TYR A 192 -2.11 -17.82 10.69
CA TYR A 192 -2.59 -16.64 9.97
C TYR A 192 -3.57 -17.04 8.88
N THR A 193 -4.70 -16.33 8.82
CA THR A 193 -5.66 -16.43 7.72
C THR A 193 -6.03 -15.03 7.23
N LEU A 194 -5.91 -14.83 5.92
CA LEU A 194 -6.38 -13.63 5.23
C LEU A 194 -7.81 -13.86 4.72
N TYR A 195 -8.73 -12.95 5.00
CA TYR A 195 -10.06 -12.93 4.41
C TYR A 195 -10.20 -11.75 3.46
N LEU A 196 -10.75 -12.01 2.28
CA LEU A 196 -10.95 -11.04 1.20
C LEU A 196 -12.43 -10.94 0.82
N GLY A 197 -12.95 -9.74 0.63
CA GLY A 197 -14.29 -9.55 0.06
C GLY A 197 -14.39 -10.10 -1.35
N ALA A 198 -15.51 -10.76 -1.66
CA ALA A 198 -15.78 -11.33 -2.98
C ALA A 198 -15.95 -10.27 -4.08
N ASP A 199 -16.13 -9.01 -3.69
CA ASP A 199 -16.26 -7.85 -4.57
C ASP A 199 -14.92 -7.22 -4.97
N ILE A 200 -13.79 -7.72 -4.45
CA ILE A 200 -12.46 -7.32 -4.92
C ILE A 200 -12.33 -7.69 -6.40
N PRO A 201 -11.95 -6.75 -7.29
CA PRO A 201 -11.71 -7.07 -8.69
C PRO A 201 -10.65 -8.18 -8.85
N ASN A 202 -11.01 -9.26 -9.54
CA ASN A 202 -10.16 -10.43 -9.74
C ASN A 202 -9.77 -11.18 -8.44
N VAL A 203 -10.66 -11.20 -7.44
CA VAL A 203 -10.42 -11.87 -6.16
C VAL A 203 -9.97 -13.32 -6.32
N GLU A 204 -10.51 -14.09 -7.26
CA GLU A 204 -10.16 -15.50 -7.45
C GLU A 204 -8.68 -15.67 -7.87
N GLN A 205 -8.17 -14.73 -8.66
CA GLN A 205 -6.78 -14.74 -9.09
C GLN A 205 -5.85 -14.34 -7.93
N ALA A 206 -6.26 -13.38 -7.10
CA ALA A 206 -5.54 -13.00 -5.89
C ALA A 206 -5.47 -14.16 -4.88
N VAL A 207 -6.60 -14.84 -4.65
CA VAL A 207 -6.70 -16.04 -3.81
C VAL A 207 -5.74 -17.13 -4.31
N GLN A 208 -5.80 -17.46 -5.60
CA GLN A 208 -4.90 -18.48 -6.19
C GLN A 208 -3.41 -18.13 -6.01
N VAL A 209 -3.04 -16.85 -6.16
CA VAL A 209 -1.65 -16.41 -5.96
C VAL A 209 -1.23 -16.61 -4.51
N TYR A 210 -2.01 -16.12 -3.55
CA TYR A 210 -1.68 -16.25 -2.13
C TYR A 210 -1.66 -17.71 -1.66
N GLU A 211 -2.63 -18.53 -2.07
CA GLU A 211 -2.64 -19.97 -1.78
C GLU A 211 -1.40 -20.67 -2.39
N SER A 212 -0.98 -20.28 -3.60
CA SER A 212 0.25 -20.83 -4.22
C SER A 212 1.53 -20.47 -3.45
N GLN A 213 1.47 -19.43 -2.61
CA GLN A 213 2.55 -18.99 -1.72
C GLN A 213 2.43 -19.61 -0.32
N GLY A 214 1.45 -20.50 -0.10
CA GLY A 214 1.22 -21.18 1.18
C GLY A 214 0.40 -20.36 2.19
N ILE A 215 -0.26 -19.30 1.76
CA ILE A 215 -1.07 -18.43 2.62
C ILE A 215 -2.49 -18.95 2.67
N ASN A 216 -3.05 -19.11 3.88
CA ASN A 216 -4.45 -19.48 4.04
C ASN A 216 -5.36 -18.29 3.71
N VAL A 217 -6.25 -18.45 2.73
CA VAL A 217 -7.15 -17.39 2.29
C VAL A 217 -8.61 -17.85 2.35
N GLY A 218 -9.47 -17.01 2.93
CA GLY A 218 -10.92 -17.13 2.87
C GLY A 218 -11.54 -16.00 2.04
N THR A 219 -12.74 -16.22 1.53
CA THR A 219 -13.53 -15.18 0.85
C THR A 219 -14.79 -14.86 1.65
N LEU A 220 -15.16 -13.58 1.71
CA LEU A 220 -16.38 -13.09 2.36
C LEU A 220 -17.35 -12.60 1.30
N ALA A 221 -18.55 -13.17 1.22
CA ALA A 221 -19.56 -12.79 0.24
C ALA A 221 -20.16 -11.39 0.48
N GLY A 222 -19.96 -10.82 1.67
CA GLY A 222 -20.39 -9.47 2.00
C GLY A 222 -20.58 -9.27 3.50
N GLN A 223 -21.45 -8.32 3.85
CA GLN A 223 -21.64 -7.84 5.21
C GLN A 223 -21.98 -8.95 6.22
N ALA A 224 -22.89 -9.87 5.88
CA ALA A 224 -23.34 -10.90 6.80
C ALA A 224 -22.18 -11.81 7.23
N GLU A 225 -21.41 -12.33 6.26
CA GLU A 225 -20.25 -13.18 6.54
C GLU A 225 -19.13 -12.42 7.25
N ALA A 226 -18.93 -11.12 6.95
CA ALA A 226 -17.97 -10.29 7.68
C ALA A 226 -18.35 -10.16 9.17
N PHE A 227 -19.63 -9.94 9.48
CA PHE A 227 -20.10 -9.88 10.85
C PHE A 227 -20.07 -11.24 11.55
N ASP A 228 -20.34 -12.33 10.84
CA ASP A 228 -20.20 -13.69 11.38
C ASP A 228 -18.73 -14.03 11.68
N LEU A 229 -17.79 -13.59 10.82
CA LEU A 229 -16.36 -13.68 11.10
C LEU A 229 -15.97 -12.86 12.34
N MET A 230 -16.45 -11.62 12.45
CA MET A 230 -16.23 -10.76 13.62
C MET A 230 -16.72 -11.45 14.90
N ARG A 231 -17.97 -11.92 14.94
CA ARG A 231 -18.52 -12.58 16.12
C ARG A 231 -17.74 -13.84 16.47
N SER A 232 -17.57 -14.75 15.50
CA SER A 232 -16.90 -16.04 15.74
C SER A 232 -15.46 -15.88 16.22
N THR A 233 -14.70 -14.92 15.69
CA THR A 233 -13.33 -14.66 16.15
C THR A 233 -13.30 -14.11 17.57
N ILE A 234 -14.19 -13.17 17.88
CA ILE A 234 -14.32 -12.58 19.22
C ILE A 234 -14.80 -13.62 20.24
N ASP A 235 -15.76 -14.47 19.85
CA ASP A 235 -16.28 -15.58 20.66
C ASP A 235 -15.22 -16.65 20.96
N ASP A 236 -14.31 -16.88 20.01
CA ASP A 236 -13.12 -17.71 20.21
C ASP A 236 -12.06 -17.04 21.09
N GLY A 237 -12.25 -15.77 21.47
CA GLY A 237 -11.33 -14.99 22.32
C GLY A 237 -10.21 -14.28 21.57
N TYR A 238 -10.31 -14.13 20.24
CA TYR A 238 -9.29 -13.49 19.41
C TYR A 238 -9.82 -12.23 18.70
N PRO A 239 -9.08 -11.12 18.71
CA PRO A 239 -9.50 -9.92 18.00
C PRO A 239 -9.41 -10.11 16.49
N LEU A 240 -10.20 -9.32 15.76
CA LEU A 240 -10.19 -9.31 14.29
C LEU A 240 -9.47 -8.05 13.79
N LEU A 241 -8.34 -8.22 13.09
CA LEU A 241 -7.69 -7.11 12.42
C LEU A 241 -8.38 -6.86 11.08
N ILE A 242 -8.86 -5.64 10.84
CA ILE A 242 -9.55 -5.27 9.60
C ILE A 242 -8.93 -4.07 8.90
N SER A 243 -9.06 -4.03 7.57
CA SER A 243 -8.81 -2.80 6.80
C SER A 243 -10.06 -1.95 6.74
N VAL A 244 -9.94 -0.67 7.04
CA VAL A 244 -11.05 0.30 7.10
C VAL A 244 -10.70 1.60 6.42
N ASP A 245 -11.72 2.29 5.93
CA ASP A 245 -11.66 3.69 5.50
C ASP A 245 -11.74 4.60 6.73
N PRO A 246 -10.66 5.35 7.06
CA PRO A 246 -10.59 6.13 8.30
C PRO A 246 -11.63 7.25 8.39
N THR A 247 -12.19 7.69 7.27
CA THR A 247 -13.23 8.75 7.24
C THR A 247 -14.49 8.37 8.04
N TRP A 248 -14.72 7.07 8.24
CA TRP A 248 -15.86 6.54 8.99
C TRP A 248 -15.53 6.21 10.45
N LEU A 249 -14.28 6.43 10.88
CA LEU A 249 -13.87 6.18 12.26
C LEU A 249 -14.29 7.31 13.19
N PRO A 250 -14.55 7.01 14.47
CA PRO A 250 -15.17 7.98 15.38
C PRO A 250 -14.22 9.09 15.82
N ALA A 251 -12.91 8.86 15.86
CA ALA A 251 -11.95 9.83 16.40
C ALA A 251 -11.88 11.12 15.57
N ASP A 252 -11.78 12.25 16.27
CA ASP A 252 -11.74 13.59 15.67
C ASP A 252 -10.44 13.82 14.86
N ASP A 253 -9.38 13.03 15.10
CA ASP A 253 -8.17 13.00 14.26
C ASP A 253 -8.49 12.82 12.76
N TYR A 254 -9.61 12.16 12.43
CA TYR A 254 -10.05 11.93 11.06
C TYR A 254 -11.01 12.99 10.51
N ASP A 255 -11.34 14.05 11.27
CA ASP A 255 -12.28 15.10 10.85
C ASP A 255 -11.87 15.78 9.57
N THR A 256 -10.56 16.01 9.38
CA THR A 256 -10.05 16.60 8.14
C THR A 256 -10.45 15.80 6.90
N TYR A 257 -10.53 14.47 7.00
CA TYR A 257 -10.98 13.62 5.89
C TYR A 257 -12.49 13.77 5.66
N ARG A 258 -13.28 13.84 6.74
CA ARG A 258 -14.73 14.06 6.66
C ARG A 258 -15.07 15.42 6.04
N GLU A 259 -14.41 16.48 6.51
CA GLU A 259 -14.62 17.86 6.07
C GLU A 259 -14.24 18.07 4.61
N GLN A 260 -13.17 17.41 4.16
CA GLN A 260 -12.68 17.51 2.78
C GLN A 260 -13.33 16.48 1.84
N GLY A 261 -14.21 15.62 2.34
CA GLY A 261 -14.86 14.56 1.56
C GLY A 261 -13.90 13.50 1.05
N LEU A 262 -12.79 13.27 1.76
CA LEU A 262 -11.78 12.28 1.37
C LEU A 262 -12.24 10.89 1.81
N THR A 263 -12.17 9.89 0.93
CA THR A 263 -12.66 8.52 1.20
C THR A 263 -11.80 7.47 0.51
N GLY A 264 -11.93 6.23 0.97
CA GLY A 264 -11.22 5.05 0.47
C GLY A 264 -9.81 4.87 1.05
N GLY A 265 -9.40 5.69 2.02
CA GLY A 265 -8.09 5.56 2.65
C GLY A 265 -7.89 4.17 3.25
N GLY A 266 -6.68 3.59 3.16
CA GLY A 266 -6.39 2.32 3.81
C GLY A 266 -5.90 2.55 5.24
N HIS A 267 -6.61 2.01 6.24
CA HIS A 267 -6.18 2.02 7.63
C HIS A 267 -6.40 0.66 8.29
N GLY A 268 -5.56 0.29 9.25
CA GLY A 268 -5.63 -0.99 9.98
C GLY A 268 -6.05 -0.78 11.42
N ILE A 269 -7.13 -1.44 11.85
CA ILE A 269 -7.62 -1.42 13.23
C ILE A 269 -7.91 -2.84 13.74
N LEU A 270 -8.05 -3.00 15.06
CA LEU A 270 -8.54 -4.24 15.67
C LEU A 270 -9.99 -4.05 16.14
N ILE A 271 -10.85 -5.02 15.85
CA ILE A 271 -12.11 -5.20 16.58
C ILE A 271 -11.86 -6.16 17.74
N VAL A 272 -12.21 -5.73 18.94
CA VAL A 272 -12.03 -6.50 20.19
C VAL A 272 -13.35 -6.85 20.87
N GLY A 273 -14.47 -6.34 20.39
CA GLY A 273 -15.78 -6.66 20.95
C GLY A 273 -16.94 -6.22 20.08
N TYR A 274 -18.11 -6.75 20.37
CA TYR A 274 -19.37 -6.39 19.72
C TYR A 274 -20.51 -6.40 20.74
N ASN A 275 -21.54 -5.60 20.47
CA ASN A 275 -22.79 -5.58 21.21
C ASN A 275 -23.93 -5.42 20.19
N ASP A 276 -24.61 -6.52 19.91
CA ASP A 276 -25.69 -6.55 18.93
C ASP A 276 -26.93 -5.78 19.43
N THR A 277 -27.14 -5.68 20.74
CA THR A 277 -28.26 -4.90 21.30
C THR A 277 -28.07 -3.40 21.10
N GLU A 278 -26.86 -2.90 21.33
CA GLU A 278 -26.48 -1.51 21.08
C GLU A 278 -26.15 -1.24 19.61
N THR A 279 -26.09 -2.30 18.78
CA THR A 279 -25.62 -2.23 17.38
C THR A 279 -24.27 -1.53 17.24
N SER A 280 -23.32 -1.93 18.09
CA SER A 280 -22.00 -1.31 18.16
C SER A 280 -20.88 -2.35 18.29
N ALA A 281 -19.69 -1.96 17.86
CA ALA A 281 -18.45 -2.70 18.06
C ALA A 281 -17.48 -1.89 18.92
N THR A 282 -16.50 -2.57 19.51
CA THR A 282 -15.40 -1.95 20.24
C THR A 282 -14.10 -2.19 19.50
N ILE A 283 -13.32 -1.14 19.27
CA ILE A 283 -12.10 -1.17 18.44
C ILE A 283 -10.87 -0.65 19.19
N LEU A 284 -9.70 -1.10 18.75
CA LEU A 284 -8.40 -0.47 19.03
C LEU A 284 -7.90 0.16 17.73
N ASP A 285 -7.67 1.47 17.76
CA ASP A 285 -7.23 2.25 16.61
C ASP A 285 -5.81 2.78 16.85
N PRO A 286 -4.79 2.19 16.21
CA PRO A 286 -3.40 2.62 16.39
C PRO A 286 -3.09 3.96 15.71
N GLY A 287 -3.98 4.45 14.82
CA GLY A 287 -3.78 5.67 14.04
C GLY A 287 -4.15 6.96 14.76
N VAL A 288 -4.91 6.86 15.84
CA VAL A 288 -5.24 8.02 16.65
C VAL A 288 -3.97 8.63 17.27
N GLY A 289 -3.80 9.95 17.12
CA GLY A 289 -2.63 10.70 17.55
C GLY A 289 -1.40 10.60 16.62
N SER A 290 -1.51 9.95 15.45
CA SER A 290 -0.34 9.72 14.57
C SER A 290 -0.12 10.76 13.47
N PHE A 291 -1.03 11.72 13.32
CA PHE A 291 -0.96 12.83 12.37
C PHE A 291 -1.88 13.98 12.83
N GLY A 292 -1.85 15.11 12.12
CA GLY A 292 -2.69 16.28 12.35
C GLY A 292 -2.23 17.12 13.53
N ASP A 293 -3.11 18.05 13.94
CA ASP A 293 -2.87 18.96 15.07
C ASP A 293 -2.80 18.21 16.41
N ASP A 294 -3.38 17.03 16.44
CA ASP A 294 -3.46 16.11 17.56
C ASP A 294 -2.29 15.11 17.63
N TYR A 295 -1.22 15.35 16.86
CA TYR A 295 -0.04 14.49 16.82
C TYR A 295 0.63 14.32 18.20
N GLY A 296 0.74 13.06 18.63
CA GLY A 296 1.31 12.63 19.90
C GLY A 296 0.63 11.37 20.41
N TYR A 297 1.26 10.67 21.36
CA TYR A 297 0.65 9.50 21.97
C TYR A 297 -0.70 9.88 22.61
N PRO A 298 -1.82 9.20 22.27
CA PRO A 298 -3.15 9.55 22.75
C PRO A 298 -3.37 9.12 24.21
N ALA A 299 -2.79 9.88 25.15
CA ALA A 299 -2.81 9.59 26.59
C ALA A 299 -4.22 9.68 27.22
N ASP A 300 -5.14 10.36 26.55
CA ASP A 300 -6.57 10.44 26.84
C ASP A 300 -7.36 9.18 26.44
N GLY A 301 -6.73 8.24 25.72
CA GLY A 301 -7.28 6.92 25.42
C GLY A 301 -8.23 6.87 24.22
N ARG A 302 -8.34 7.92 23.41
CA ARG A 302 -9.27 8.00 22.25
C ARG A 302 -9.05 6.94 21.16
N GLY A 303 -7.90 6.27 21.13
CA GLY A 303 -7.63 5.11 20.27
C GLY A 303 -7.84 3.74 20.93
N ASN A 304 -8.16 3.69 22.23
CA ASN A 304 -8.12 2.48 23.03
C ASN A 304 -9.53 2.10 23.54
N TYR A 305 -10.02 0.92 23.13
CA TYR A 305 -11.36 0.42 23.43
C TYR A 305 -12.48 1.41 23.04
N THR A 306 -12.35 1.99 21.84
CA THR A 306 -13.26 3.00 21.32
C THR A 306 -14.52 2.33 20.76
N LYS A 307 -15.71 2.83 21.10
CA LYS A 307 -16.97 2.35 20.53
C LYS A 307 -17.19 2.91 19.13
N ILE A 308 -17.66 2.07 18.21
CA ILE A 308 -18.09 2.44 16.85
C ILE A 308 -19.46 1.81 16.56
N THR A 309 -20.35 2.53 15.88
CA THR A 309 -21.65 1.95 15.48
C THR A 309 -21.47 0.95 14.35
N TYR A 310 -22.35 -0.05 14.25
CA TYR A 310 -22.32 -0.99 13.13
C TYR A 310 -22.45 -0.30 11.77
N THR A 311 -23.29 0.73 11.67
CA THR A 311 -23.40 1.51 10.44
C THR A 311 -22.06 2.14 10.04
N ALA A 312 -21.37 2.79 10.97
CA ALA A 312 -20.06 3.38 10.71
C ALA A 312 -19.02 2.30 10.38
N LEU A 313 -19.00 1.20 11.13
CA LEU A 313 -18.09 0.07 10.88
C LEU A 313 -18.31 -0.56 9.49
N ILE A 314 -19.56 -0.79 9.09
CA ILE A 314 -19.91 -1.33 7.77
C ILE A 314 -19.40 -0.39 6.68
N ASN A 315 -19.66 0.91 6.80
CA ASN A 315 -19.17 1.88 5.83
C ASN A 315 -17.63 1.90 5.79
N ALA A 316 -16.96 1.85 6.93
CA ALA A 316 -15.50 1.82 7.00
C ALA A 316 -14.92 0.57 6.32
N TRP A 317 -15.46 -0.60 6.63
CA TRP A 317 -14.91 -1.90 6.25
C TRP A 317 -15.28 -2.32 4.82
N SER A 318 -16.50 -2.01 4.36
CA SER A 318 -16.95 -2.30 2.99
C SER A 318 -16.23 -1.46 1.94
N ASN A 319 -15.90 -0.19 2.25
CA ASN A 319 -15.06 0.65 1.38
C ASN A 319 -13.62 0.13 1.23
N ARG A 320 -13.26 -0.88 2.02
CA ARG A 320 -11.99 -1.62 1.97
C ARG A 320 -12.20 -3.11 1.71
N TYR A 321 -13.30 -3.46 1.05
CA TYR A 321 -13.60 -4.81 0.56
C TYR A 321 -13.58 -5.89 1.65
N TYR A 322 -13.99 -5.56 2.87
CA TYR A 322 -14.02 -6.48 4.00
C TYR A 322 -12.69 -7.22 4.25
N ILE A 323 -11.55 -6.62 3.87
CA ILE A 323 -10.23 -7.25 4.06
C ILE A 323 -9.98 -7.44 5.56
N SER A 324 -9.68 -8.66 5.96
CA SER A 324 -9.57 -9.04 7.37
C SER A 324 -8.47 -10.06 7.60
N ASN A 325 -7.86 -10.02 8.78
CA ASN A 325 -6.72 -10.85 9.15
C ASN A 325 -7.02 -11.48 10.51
N VAL A 326 -6.93 -12.80 10.56
CA VAL A 326 -7.14 -13.58 11.79
C VAL A 326 -5.82 -14.21 12.21
N PHE A 327 -5.50 -14.06 13.49
CA PHE A 327 -4.31 -14.61 14.12
C PHE A 327 -4.74 -15.51 15.27
N LYS A 328 -4.46 -16.80 15.16
CA LYS A 328 -4.76 -17.80 16.19
C LYS A 328 -3.50 -18.58 16.57
N PRO A 329 -3.32 -19.02 17.83
CA PRO A 329 -2.21 -19.89 18.19
C PRO A 329 -2.16 -21.13 17.30
N GLY A 330 -0.99 -21.42 16.71
CA GLY A 330 -0.79 -22.59 15.84
C GLY A 330 -0.66 -23.91 16.59
N GLY A 331 -0.34 -23.85 17.89
CA GLY A 331 -0.15 -25.02 18.73
C GLY A 331 1.18 -25.75 18.50
N TYR A 332 2.11 -25.15 17.75
CA TYR A 332 3.46 -25.67 17.52
C TYR A 332 4.52 -24.63 17.88
N GLN A 333 5.71 -25.12 18.22
CA GLN A 333 6.89 -24.29 18.46
C GLN A 333 7.77 -24.36 17.21
N VAL A 334 8.27 -23.20 16.77
CA VAL A 334 9.14 -23.11 15.60
C VAL A 334 10.57 -23.32 16.06
N SER A 335 11.15 -24.48 15.74
CA SER A 335 12.56 -24.74 16.02
C SER A 335 13.45 -23.91 15.07
N ASP A 336 14.50 -23.31 15.62
CA ASP A 336 15.57 -22.65 14.86
C ASP A 336 15.10 -21.51 13.92
N TYR A 337 14.18 -20.65 14.36
CA TYR A 337 13.66 -19.56 13.54
C TYR A 337 14.74 -18.57 13.02
N GLU A 338 15.88 -18.45 13.72
CA GLU A 338 17.04 -17.66 13.26
C GLU A 338 17.58 -18.14 11.90
N ASN A 339 17.49 -19.44 11.60
CA ASN A 339 17.90 -20.03 10.32
C ASN A 339 16.99 -19.61 9.16
N SER A 340 15.78 -19.13 9.46
CA SER A 340 14.86 -18.55 8.47
C SER A 340 15.00 -17.04 8.40
N LEU A 341 15.06 -16.36 9.56
CA LEU A 341 15.08 -14.90 9.64
C LEU A 341 16.36 -14.29 9.03
N GLY A 342 17.54 -14.82 9.37
CA GLY A 342 18.81 -14.30 8.88
C GLY A 342 18.93 -14.29 7.34
N PRO A 343 18.69 -15.44 6.66
CA PRO A 343 18.67 -15.49 5.21
C PRO A 343 17.61 -14.59 4.58
N MET A 344 16.41 -14.50 5.16
CA MET A 344 15.36 -13.60 4.65
C MET A 344 15.80 -12.13 4.68
N ILE A 345 16.38 -11.67 5.79
CA ILE A 345 16.92 -10.30 5.92
C ILE A 345 18.02 -10.06 4.88
N ARG A 346 18.97 -11.00 4.75
CA ARG A 346 20.03 -10.92 3.73
C ARG A 346 19.44 -10.77 2.35
N ASP A 347 18.47 -11.61 1.98
CA ASP A 347 17.92 -11.63 0.63
C ASP A 347 17.04 -10.40 0.33
N LYS A 348 16.34 -9.85 1.33
CA LYS A 348 15.66 -8.56 1.23
C LYS A 348 16.65 -7.41 0.97
N LEU A 349 17.76 -7.37 1.70
CA LEU A 349 18.81 -6.36 1.52
C LEU A 349 19.51 -6.49 0.16
N LEU A 350 19.79 -7.71 -0.29
CA LEU A 350 20.39 -7.96 -1.61
C LEU A 350 19.42 -7.73 -2.77
N GLY A 351 18.11 -7.59 -2.49
CA GLY A 351 17.10 -7.34 -3.51
C GLY A 351 16.76 -8.57 -4.35
N VAL A 352 16.73 -9.76 -3.75
CA VAL A 352 16.38 -10.99 -4.45
C VAL A 352 14.91 -10.93 -4.89
N GLY A 353 14.64 -10.76 -6.18
CA GLY A 353 13.29 -10.49 -6.70
C GLY A 353 12.24 -11.54 -6.33
N SER A 354 12.61 -12.83 -6.29
CA SER A 354 11.69 -13.92 -5.90
C SER A 354 11.26 -13.87 -4.43
N ILE A 355 11.97 -13.12 -3.58
CA ILE A 355 11.62 -12.88 -2.18
C ILE A 355 10.66 -11.70 -2.01
N TYR A 356 10.65 -10.76 -2.97
CA TYR A 356 9.72 -9.62 -2.99
C TYR A 356 8.45 -9.89 -3.78
N SER A 357 8.52 -10.77 -4.77
CA SER A 357 7.43 -11.02 -5.70
C SER A 357 7.48 -12.47 -6.18
N PRO A 358 7.24 -13.45 -5.28
CA PRO A 358 7.21 -14.85 -5.66
C PRO A 358 6.22 -15.06 -6.79
N ASN A 359 6.64 -15.76 -7.85
CA ASN A 359 5.79 -16.10 -9.01
C ASN A 359 5.27 -14.90 -9.83
N SER A 360 5.75 -13.67 -9.59
CA SER A 360 5.35 -12.48 -10.35
C SER A 360 6.46 -11.98 -11.27
N VAL A 361 6.06 -11.46 -12.44
CA VAL A 361 6.99 -10.81 -13.39
C VAL A 361 7.69 -9.60 -12.76
N ASN A 362 7.08 -8.99 -11.74
CA ASN A 362 7.68 -7.88 -10.98
C ASN A 362 9.01 -8.27 -10.35
N ALA A 363 9.24 -9.55 -10.04
CA ALA A 363 10.54 -10.05 -9.58
C ALA A 363 11.69 -9.76 -10.56
N TYR A 364 11.38 -9.53 -11.84
CA TYR A 364 12.36 -9.30 -12.91
C TYR A 364 12.40 -7.86 -13.41
N ILE A 365 11.37 -7.05 -13.11
CA ILE A 365 11.24 -5.68 -13.62
C ILE A 365 11.50 -4.65 -12.51
N GLY A 366 11.13 -4.95 -11.27
CA GLY A 366 11.38 -4.07 -10.13
C GLY A 366 12.85 -4.03 -9.73
N HIS A 367 13.29 -2.88 -9.20
CA HIS A 367 14.52 -2.82 -8.44
C HIS A 367 14.19 -3.04 -6.97
N PHE A 368 14.97 -3.89 -6.29
CA PHE A 368 14.75 -4.25 -4.89
C PHE A 368 16.03 -4.10 -4.08
N GLY A 369 15.90 -3.93 -2.76
CA GLY A 369 17.01 -3.85 -1.82
C GLY A 369 18.10 -2.87 -2.25
N GLU A 370 19.35 -3.33 -2.26
CA GLU A 370 20.51 -2.54 -2.67
C GLU A 370 20.35 -1.91 -4.07
N GLN A 371 19.83 -2.66 -5.05
CA GLN A 371 19.65 -2.15 -6.40
C GLN A 371 18.62 -1.01 -6.45
N ALA A 372 17.55 -1.12 -5.64
CA ALA A 372 16.56 -0.06 -5.52
C ALA A 372 17.19 1.24 -5.03
N PHE A 373 18.00 1.21 -3.96
CA PHE A 373 18.70 2.39 -3.46
C PHE A 373 19.71 2.96 -4.45
N ARG A 374 20.44 2.09 -5.17
CA ARG A 374 21.38 2.55 -6.21
C ARG A 374 20.65 3.28 -7.33
N HIS A 375 19.55 2.72 -7.84
CA HIS A 375 18.78 3.36 -8.91
C HIS A 375 18.09 4.64 -8.45
N LEU A 376 17.54 4.64 -7.24
CA LEU A 376 17.02 5.84 -6.62
C LEU A 376 18.07 6.97 -6.59
N SER A 377 19.29 6.65 -6.13
CA SER A 377 20.37 7.63 -6.02
C SER A 377 20.85 8.18 -7.37
N GLN A 378 20.56 7.48 -8.48
CA GLN A 378 20.86 7.94 -9.84
C GLN A 378 19.77 8.88 -10.35
N ASP A 379 18.50 8.50 -10.15
CA ASP A 379 17.33 9.25 -10.63
C ASP A 379 17.18 10.58 -9.86
N PHE A 380 17.44 10.60 -8.55
CA PHE A 380 17.36 11.78 -7.69
C PHE A 380 18.66 12.61 -7.66
N THR A 381 19.26 12.78 -8.83
CA THR A 381 20.34 13.75 -9.06
C THR A 381 19.83 14.95 -9.87
N VAL A 382 20.58 16.06 -9.89
CA VAL A 382 20.24 17.21 -10.75
C VAL A 382 20.06 16.77 -12.21
N GLU A 383 20.94 15.92 -12.72
CA GLU A 383 20.87 15.48 -14.12
C GLU A 383 19.79 14.41 -14.34
N GLY A 384 19.57 13.51 -13.37
CA GLY A 384 18.45 12.55 -13.40
C GLY A 384 17.10 13.26 -13.45
N LEU A 385 16.89 14.25 -12.57
CA LEU A 385 15.66 15.04 -12.52
C LEU A 385 15.47 15.89 -13.79
N LYS A 386 16.51 16.54 -14.31
CA LYS A 386 16.42 17.25 -15.60
C LYS A 386 16.04 16.31 -16.74
N SER A 387 16.67 15.12 -16.78
CA SER A 387 16.37 14.11 -17.79
C SER A 387 14.90 13.68 -17.71
N TYR A 388 14.39 13.43 -16.50
CA TYR A 388 12.98 13.09 -16.29
C TYR A 388 12.04 14.23 -16.74
N LEU A 389 12.33 15.46 -16.32
CA LEU A 389 11.50 16.63 -16.63
C LEU A 389 11.49 16.97 -18.12
N SER A 390 12.53 16.61 -18.87
CA SER A 390 12.62 16.88 -20.32
C SER A 390 11.51 16.21 -21.15
N VAL A 391 10.89 15.16 -20.62
CA VAL A 391 9.73 14.49 -21.24
C VAL A 391 8.54 15.46 -21.38
N PHE A 392 8.49 16.48 -20.54
CA PHE A 392 7.42 17.47 -20.48
C PHE A 392 7.81 18.82 -21.12
N ASP A 393 8.87 18.88 -21.90
CA ASP A 393 9.24 20.09 -22.64
C ASP A 393 8.16 20.47 -23.66
N GLY A 394 7.74 21.74 -23.69
CA GLY A 394 6.81 22.30 -24.67
C GLY A 394 5.32 22.08 -24.37
N ILE A 395 4.95 21.58 -23.19
CA ILE A 395 3.55 21.50 -22.76
C ILE A 395 3.00 22.86 -22.33
N ASP A 396 1.69 23.01 -22.32
CA ASP A 396 1.05 24.19 -21.74
C ASP A 396 1.35 24.31 -20.23
N ASP A 397 1.67 25.53 -19.79
CA ASP A 397 2.06 25.83 -18.41
C ASP A 397 3.24 24.98 -17.87
N GLU A 398 4.19 24.68 -18.76
CA GLU A 398 5.36 23.82 -18.50
C GLU A 398 6.06 24.10 -17.16
N ARG A 399 6.34 25.37 -16.87
CA ARG A 399 7.07 25.75 -15.64
C ARG A 399 6.29 25.32 -14.39
N ASN A 400 4.99 25.60 -14.33
CA ASN A 400 4.19 25.27 -13.17
C ASN A 400 4.03 23.75 -13.05
N PHE A 401 3.77 23.05 -14.17
CA PHE A 401 3.67 21.59 -14.16
C PHE A 401 4.95 20.93 -13.63
N LYS A 402 6.11 21.31 -14.16
CA LYS A 402 7.41 20.76 -13.73
C LYS A 402 7.73 21.10 -12.28
N THR A 403 7.36 22.30 -11.82
CA THR A 403 7.53 22.70 -10.42
C THR A 403 6.67 21.83 -9.49
N SER A 404 5.39 21.64 -9.82
CA SER A 404 4.50 20.76 -9.06
C SER A 404 4.99 19.31 -9.04
N LEU A 405 5.56 18.84 -10.15
CA LEU A 405 6.11 17.50 -10.24
C LEU A 405 7.32 17.32 -9.32
N LEU A 406 8.23 18.30 -9.30
CA LEU A 406 9.38 18.30 -8.38
C LEU A 406 8.94 18.32 -6.91
N VAL A 407 7.91 19.11 -6.58
CA VAL A 407 7.33 19.14 -5.23
C VAL A 407 6.79 17.77 -4.85
N PHE A 408 5.99 17.15 -5.72
CA PHE A 408 5.44 15.81 -5.47
C PHE A 408 6.52 14.76 -5.25
N LEU A 409 7.58 14.79 -6.07
CA LEU A 409 8.72 13.87 -5.93
C LEU A 409 9.48 14.09 -4.62
N GLY A 410 9.70 15.33 -4.21
CA GLY A 410 10.38 15.65 -2.95
C GLY A 410 9.59 15.16 -1.72
N ILE A 411 8.28 15.40 -1.73
CA ILE A 411 7.36 14.97 -0.65
C ILE A 411 7.29 13.44 -0.58
N GLY A 412 7.15 12.78 -1.73
CA GLY A 412 7.17 11.31 -1.81
C GLY A 412 8.48 10.73 -1.30
N LEU A 413 9.62 11.29 -1.73
CA LEU A 413 10.95 10.90 -1.29
C LEU A 413 11.10 11.01 0.22
N GLU A 414 10.79 12.17 0.81
CA GLU A 414 10.90 12.40 2.26
C GLU A 414 10.02 11.41 3.03
N ALA A 415 8.72 11.33 2.74
CA ALA A 415 7.80 10.44 3.45
C ALA A 415 8.23 8.97 3.39
N GLN A 416 8.60 8.49 2.21
CA GLN A 416 8.96 7.08 1.98
C GLN A 416 10.32 6.74 2.60
N VAL A 417 11.28 7.66 2.56
CA VAL A 417 12.57 7.51 3.23
C VAL A 417 12.40 7.57 4.75
N THR A 418 11.52 8.42 5.28
CA THR A 418 11.22 8.45 6.72
C THR A 418 10.64 7.13 7.21
N LEU A 419 9.66 6.56 6.50
CA LEU A 419 9.13 5.24 6.86
C LEU A 419 10.19 4.14 6.80
N GLN A 420 11.05 4.17 5.78
CA GLN A 420 12.17 3.23 5.69
C GLN A 420 13.16 3.42 6.84
N TYR A 421 13.51 4.67 7.16
CA TYR A 421 14.45 5.02 8.20
C TYR A 421 13.99 4.54 9.57
N LEU A 422 12.74 4.85 9.93
CA LEU A 422 12.17 4.50 11.23
C LEU A 422 12.05 2.99 11.38
N SER A 423 11.50 2.30 10.38
CA SER A 423 11.39 0.83 10.41
C SER A 423 12.77 0.16 10.45
N TYR A 424 13.72 0.56 9.60
CA TYR A 424 15.08 0.01 9.59
C TYR A 424 15.82 0.23 10.91
N ARG A 425 15.79 1.45 11.45
CA ARG A 425 16.47 1.80 12.70
C ARG A 425 15.92 1.00 13.87
N SER A 426 14.60 0.93 14.00
CA SER A 426 13.95 0.16 15.07
C SER A 426 14.24 -1.33 14.91
N SER A 427 14.16 -1.87 13.69
CA SER A 427 14.52 -3.27 13.42
C SER A 427 15.97 -3.59 13.80
N LEU A 428 16.93 -2.72 13.47
CA LEU A 428 18.33 -2.92 13.86
C LEU A 428 18.54 -2.94 15.38
N SER A 429 17.74 -2.17 16.12
CA SER A 429 17.88 -2.07 17.57
C SER A 429 17.44 -3.33 18.32
N VAL A 430 16.44 -4.04 17.80
CA VAL A 430 15.87 -5.26 18.43
C VAL A 430 16.40 -6.56 17.85
N LEU A 431 17.05 -6.52 16.67
CA LEU A 431 17.55 -7.72 16.00
C LEU A 431 18.50 -8.59 16.85
N PRO A 432 19.40 -8.04 17.70
CA PRO A 432 20.18 -8.85 18.64
C PRO A 432 19.35 -9.71 19.57
N ASP A 433 18.25 -9.17 20.08
CA ASP A 433 17.37 -9.86 21.03
C ASP A 433 16.54 -10.93 20.32
N LEU A 434 16.20 -10.69 19.04
CA LEU A 434 15.52 -11.65 18.18
C LEU A 434 16.45 -12.76 17.68
N MET A 435 17.76 -12.54 17.54
CA MET A 435 18.69 -13.56 17.05
C MET A 435 19.87 -13.77 18.02
N PRO A 436 19.60 -14.18 19.27
CA PRO A 436 20.61 -14.21 20.32
C PRO A 436 21.71 -15.25 20.06
N ASN A 437 21.45 -16.27 19.24
CA ASN A 437 22.44 -17.30 18.92
C ASN A 437 23.32 -16.94 17.72
N THR A 438 22.99 -15.87 16.99
CA THR A 438 23.74 -15.40 15.83
C THR A 438 24.63 -14.20 16.21
N ASN A 439 25.93 -14.28 15.89
CA ASN A 439 26.82 -13.13 16.09
C ASN A 439 26.56 -12.02 15.05
N LEU A 440 25.75 -11.04 15.43
CA LEU A 440 25.37 -9.90 14.58
C LEU A 440 26.29 -8.68 14.67
N THR A 441 27.37 -8.73 15.48
CA THR A 441 28.21 -7.55 15.77
C THR A 441 28.71 -6.85 14.50
N GLY A 442 29.27 -7.61 13.56
CA GLY A 442 29.79 -7.06 12.31
C GLY A 442 28.69 -6.55 11.37
N PHE A 443 27.55 -7.25 11.33
CA PHE A 443 26.39 -6.85 10.53
C PHE A 443 25.81 -5.51 11.03
N ILE A 444 25.58 -5.39 12.33
CA ILE A 444 25.02 -4.18 12.95
C ILE A 444 25.96 -2.99 12.75
N ALA A 445 27.27 -3.18 12.97
CA ALA A 445 28.25 -2.11 12.76
C ALA A 445 28.28 -1.61 11.30
N ALA A 446 28.09 -2.49 10.32
CA ALA A 446 27.98 -2.09 8.92
C ALA A 446 26.63 -1.42 8.63
N ALA A 447 25.53 -1.99 9.11
CA ALA A 447 24.17 -1.49 8.92
C ALA A 447 23.96 -0.09 9.50
N GLN A 448 24.52 0.19 10.68
CA GLN A 448 24.44 1.51 11.33
C GLN A 448 25.05 2.64 10.50
N GLN A 449 25.97 2.34 9.57
CA GLN A 449 26.56 3.35 8.68
C GLN A 449 25.53 3.98 7.73
N ALA A 450 24.42 3.29 7.44
CA ALA A 450 23.35 3.83 6.61
C ALA A 450 22.46 4.84 7.35
N LEU A 451 22.38 4.77 8.70
CA LEU A 451 21.44 5.58 9.49
C LEU A 451 21.62 7.09 9.32
N PRO A 452 22.85 7.66 9.33
CA PRO A 452 23.03 9.09 9.10
C PRO A 452 22.59 9.55 7.71
N HIS A 453 22.67 8.68 6.69
CA HIS A 453 22.24 8.99 5.34
C HIS A 453 20.73 9.03 5.21
N PHE A 454 20.04 8.07 5.85
CA PHE A 454 18.59 8.10 5.96
C PHE A 454 18.11 9.31 6.75
N ALA A 455 18.72 9.59 7.90
CA ALA A 455 18.38 10.72 8.76
C ALA A 455 18.52 12.08 8.05
N ALA A 456 19.43 12.19 7.07
CA ALA A 456 19.62 13.42 6.30
C ALA A 456 18.48 13.70 5.29
N LEU A 457 17.69 12.68 4.95
CA LEU A 457 16.59 12.77 3.98
C LEU A 457 15.21 12.55 4.61
N SER A 458 15.17 12.09 5.87
CA SER A 458 13.93 11.85 6.60
C SER A 458 13.48 13.08 7.37
N ASP A 459 12.19 13.41 7.26
CA ASP A 459 11.47 14.32 8.14
C ASP A 459 10.12 13.67 8.49
N ASN A 460 9.56 13.96 9.65
CA ASN A 460 8.21 13.49 10.00
C ASN A 460 7.13 14.41 9.44
N SER A 461 7.49 15.63 9.00
CA SER A 461 6.54 16.69 8.68
C SER A 461 5.50 16.30 7.63
N THR A 462 5.89 15.61 6.55
CA THR A 462 4.94 15.17 5.51
C THR A 462 4.00 14.09 6.03
N LEU A 463 4.48 13.21 6.92
CA LEU A 463 3.67 12.13 7.48
C LEU A 463 2.72 12.63 8.57
N VAL A 464 3.13 13.66 9.33
CA VAL A 464 2.30 14.32 10.36
C VAL A 464 1.26 15.24 9.74
N TYR A 465 1.60 15.99 8.69
CA TYR A 465 0.70 16.93 8.03
C TYR A 465 0.47 16.60 6.55
N PRO A 466 -0.11 15.44 6.23
CA PRO A 466 -0.27 14.95 4.87
C PRO A 466 -1.14 15.87 3.99
N GLY A 467 -2.00 16.69 4.60
CA GLY A 467 -2.87 17.66 3.92
C GLY A 467 -2.32 19.08 3.81
N ASN A 468 -1.17 19.41 4.43
CA ASN A 468 -0.64 20.78 4.47
C ASN A 468 0.17 21.15 3.20
N LEU A 469 -0.35 20.75 2.04
CA LEU A 469 0.13 21.14 0.72
C LEU A 469 -0.41 22.53 0.35
N THR A 470 -0.24 23.54 1.20
CA THR A 470 -0.74 24.89 0.90
C THR A 470 0.27 25.67 0.07
N MET A 471 -0.18 26.31 -1.02
CA MET A 471 0.66 27.15 -1.90
C MET A 471 1.24 28.40 -1.22
N VAL A 472 0.92 28.68 0.05
CA VAL A 472 1.23 29.97 0.68
C VAL A 472 2.03 29.82 1.97
N THR A 473 1.91 28.71 2.71
CA THR A 473 2.65 28.49 3.97
C THR A 473 2.78 27.00 4.28
N GLY A 474 3.79 26.30 3.76
CA GLY A 474 4.09 24.92 4.20
C GLY A 474 5.12 24.17 3.36
N ALA A 475 6.19 23.70 4.00
CA ALA A 475 7.12 22.62 3.60
C ALA A 475 8.05 22.74 2.36
N VAL A 476 7.96 23.74 1.47
CA VAL A 476 8.94 23.84 0.36
C VAL A 476 10.30 24.45 0.80
N ALA A 477 10.33 25.18 1.91
CA ALA A 477 11.50 26.00 2.30
C ALA A 477 12.58 25.26 3.12
N SER A 478 12.38 24.01 3.53
CA SER A 478 13.32 23.29 4.40
C SER A 478 13.86 21.98 3.82
N THR A 479 13.18 21.35 2.86
CA THR A 479 13.61 20.05 2.28
C THR A 479 14.82 20.16 1.34
N PHE A 480 15.19 21.38 0.94
CA PHE A 480 16.43 21.69 0.24
C PHE A 480 17.18 22.82 0.95
N ARG A 481 17.88 22.50 2.04
CA ARG A 481 18.94 23.37 2.58
C ARG A 481 20.31 22.92 2.10
#